data_AF-K2BGK6-F1
#
_entry.id   AF-K2BGK6-F1
#
_cell.length_a   1.000
_cell.length_b   1.000
_cell.length_c   1.000
_cell.angle_alpha   90.00
_cell.angle_beta   90.00
_cell.angle_gamma   90.00
#
_symmetry.space_group_name_H-M   'P 1'
#
loop_
_entity.id
_entity.type
_entity.pdbx_description
1 polymer ?
#
loop_
_entity_poly.entity_id
_entity_poly.type
_entity_poly.pdbx_seq_one_letter_code
_entity_poly.pdbx_strand_id
1 'polypeptide(L)'
;MNTTTVNISLPTSLYADMKKTVSKRRYTSVSELIREAVRNWLYPRTTVNGFTPEFENQVIASAKEPRKNDIVLTSDKEIRDYFTKLVKPHASQKKLS
;
A
#
# COMPACT_ATOMS: atom_id res chain seq x y z
N MET A 1 -13.97 20.72 -18.43
CA MET A 1 -12.96 20.68 -17.37
C MET A 1 -13.23 21.85 -16.43
N ASN A 2 -13.52 21.61 -15.16
CA ASN A 2 -13.71 22.68 -14.18
C ASN A 2 -12.34 23.05 -13.59
N THR A 3 -11.81 24.21 -13.96
CA THR A 3 -10.52 24.72 -13.47
C THR A 3 -10.70 26.13 -12.94
N THR A 4 -10.08 26.42 -11.80
CA THR A 4 -9.99 27.78 -11.25
C THR A 4 -8.60 28.33 -11.49
N THR A 5 -8.52 29.57 -11.99
CA THR A 5 -7.24 30.26 -12.22
C THR A 5 -6.74 30.87 -10.92
N VAL A 6 -5.46 30.66 -10.63
CA VAL A 6 -4.77 31.24 -9.48
C VAL A 6 -3.58 32.04 -9.98
N ASN A 7 -3.49 33.31 -9.59
CA ASN A 7 -2.35 34.17 -9.89
C ASN A 7 -1.39 34.12 -8.70
N ILE A 8 -0.11 33.81 -8.95
CA ILE A 8 0.94 33.72 -7.93
C ILE A 8 2.19 34.47 -8.39
N SER A 9 2.89 35.07 -7.44
CA SER A 9 4.23 35.63 -7.67
C SER A 9 5.28 34.66 -7.17
N LEU A 10 6.34 34.47 -7.95
CA LEU A 10 7.45 33.57 -7.63
C LEU A 10 8.78 34.30 -7.76
N PRO A 11 9.80 33.96 -6.95
CA PRO A 11 11.16 34.41 -7.20
C PRO A 11 11.61 34.02 -8.62
N THR A 12 12.33 34.90 -9.31
CA THR A 12 12.78 34.68 -10.69
C THR A 12 13.61 33.42 -10.85
N SER A 13 14.48 33.13 -9.86
CA SER A 13 15.29 31.90 -9.82
C SER A 13 14.41 30.66 -9.75
N LEU A 14 13.39 30.66 -8.89
CA LEU A 14 12.46 29.55 -8.74
C LEU A 14 11.68 29.30 -10.04
N TYR A 15 11.18 30.34 -10.69
CA TYR A 15 10.49 30.21 -11.97
C TYR A 15 11.40 29.64 -13.07
N ALA A 16 12.67 30.03 -13.10
CA ALA A 16 13.65 29.48 -14.04
C ALA A 16 13.86 27.97 -13.79
N ASP A 17 13.96 27.55 -12.54
CA ASP A 17 14.14 26.13 -12.20
C ASP A 17 12.88 25.29 -12.45
N MET A 18 11.70 25.87 -12.27
CA MET A 18 10.45 25.25 -12.69
C MET A 18 10.41 24.99 -14.19
N LYS A 19 10.80 25.97 -15.03
CA LYS A 19 10.87 25.77 -16.49
C LYS A 19 11.83 24.65 -16.89
N LYS A 20 12.99 24.55 -16.23
CA LYS A 20 13.92 23.42 -16.43
C LYS A 20 13.30 22.09 -16.00
N THR A 21 12.48 22.10 -14.95
CA THR A 21 11.82 20.89 -14.43
C THR A 21 10.72 20.41 -15.37
N VAL A 22 9.96 21.34 -15.96
CA VAL A 22 8.94 21.06 -16.98
C VAL A 22 9.54 20.26 -18.14
N SER A 23 10.68 20.69 -18.69
CA SER A 23 11.35 19.98 -19.78
C SER A 23 11.95 18.64 -19.34
N LYS A 24 12.61 18.58 -18.18
CA LYS A 24 13.26 17.35 -17.68
C LYS A 24 12.26 16.25 -17.33
N ARG A 25 11.12 16.60 -16.72
CA ARG A 25 10.11 15.65 -16.25
C ARG A 25 8.92 15.50 -17.20
N ARG A 26 9.01 16.09 -18.39
CA ARG A 26 8.01 15.99 -19.47
C ARG A 26 6.61 16.46 -19.07
N TYR A 27 6.54 17.54 -18.27
CA TYR A 27 5.27 18.23 -18.06
C TYR A 27 4.91 19.06 -19.30
N THR A 28 3.61 19.22 -19.55
CA THR A 28 3.09 20.04 -20.63
C THR A 28 3.20 21.53 -20.31
N SER A 29 3.13 21.89 -19.02
CA SER A 29 3.20 23.29 -18.58
C SER A 29 3.65 23.44 -17.13
N VAL A 30 4.05 24.67 -16.76
CA VAL A 30 4.31 25.07 -15.37
C VAL A 30 3.07 24.85 -14.49
N SER A 31 1.87 25.10 -15.01
CA SER A 31 0.62 24.87 -14.28
C SER A 31 0.38 23.40 -13.96
N GLU A 32 0.81 22.49 -14.82
CA GLU A 32 0.73 21.04 -14.57
C GLU A 32 1.67 20.61 -13.45
N LEU A 33 2.93 21.08 -13.50
CA LEU A 33 3.89 20.88 -12.43
C LEU A 33 3.36 21.38 -11.08
N ILE A 34 2.79 22.60 -11.03
CA ILE A 34 2.20 23.16 -9.81
C ILE A 34 1.01 22.32 -9.34
N ARG A 35 0.12 21.91 -10.24
CA ARG A 35 -1.03 21.06 -9.88
C ARG A 35 -0.58 19.74 -9.27
N GLU A 36 0.45 19.10 -9.80
CA GLU A 36 0.98 17.86 -9.21
C GLU A 36 1.64 18.10 -7.85
N ALA A 37 2.46 19.15 -7.74
CA ALA A 37 3.13 19.50 -6.48
C ALA A 37 2.11 19.78 -5.36
N VAL A 38 1.09 20.59 -5.65
CA VAL A 38 -0.01 20.91 -4.73
C VAL A 38 -0.81 19.65 -4.39
N ARG A 39 -1.09 18.77 -5.37
CA ARG A 39 -1.77 17.50 -5.11
C ARG A 39 -0.98 16.61 -4.17
N ASN A 40 0.32 16.43 -4.41
CA ASN A 40 1.18 15.61 -3.55
C ASN A 40 1.32 16.20 -2.14
N TRP A 41 1.27 17.54 -2.02
CA TRP A 41 1.34 18.23 -0.74
C TRP A 41 0.05 18.10 0.07
N LEU A 42 -1.10 18.30 -0.56
CA LEU A 42 -2.41 18.27 0.10
C LEU A 42 -2.96 16.85 0.29
N TYR A 43 -2.63 15.95 -0.63
CA TYR A 43 -3.10 14.57 -0.64
C TYR A 43 -1.87 13.65 -0.67
N PRO A 44 -1.41 13.20 0.51
CA PRO A 44 -0.31 12.25 0.58
C PRO A 44 -0.65 11.04 -0.30
N ARG A 45 0.32 10.61 -1.13
CA ARG A 45 0.11 9.52 -2.08
C ARG A 45 -0.35 8.28 -1.32
N THR A 46 -1.50 7.75 -1.72
CA THR A 46 -1.87 6.39 -1.40
C THR A 46 -0.74 5.46 -1.85
N THR A 47 -0.44 4.44 -1.06
CA THR A 47 0.52 3.40 -1.38
C THR A 47 0.11 2.66 -2.65
N VAL A 48 0.94 1.75 -3.15
CA VAL A 48 0.71 1.02 -4.42
C VAL A 48 -0.68 0.36 -4.47
N ASN A 49 -1.26 0.07 -3.30
CA ASN A 49 -2.55 -0.57 -3.12
C ASN A 49 -3.74 0.41 -2.99
N GLY A 50 -3.53 1.72 -3.11
CA GLY A 50 -4.59 2.72 -3.00
C GLY A 50 -4.97 3.10 -1.57
N PHE A 51 -4.14 2.76 -0.58
CA PHE A 51 -4.38 3.05 0.83
C PHE A 51 -3.47 4.16 1.34
N THR A 52 -3.89 4.96 2.31
CA THR A 52 -2.93 5.82 3.00
C THR A 52 -1.94 4.94 3.80
N PRO A 53 -0.70 5.40 4.05
CA PRO A 53 0.25 4.64 4.86
C PRO A 53 -0.32 4.22 6.22
N GLU A 54 -1.16 5.06 6.82
CA GLU A 54 -1.84 4.77 8.09
C GLU A 54 -2.84 3.62 7.93
N PHE A 55 -3.62 3.61 6.84
CA PHE A 55 -4.56 2.54 6.55
C PHE A 55 -3.85 1.23 6.25
N GLU A 56 -2.76 1.26 5.47
CA GLU A 56 -1.98 0.05 5.19
C GLU A 56 -1.38 -0.54 6.48
N ASN A 57 -0.89 0.31 7.39
CA ASN A 57 -0.44 -0.14 8.70
C ASN A 57 -1.57 -0.73 9.54
N GLN A 58 -2.78 -0.18 9.49
CA GLN A 58 -3.95 -0.73 10.17
C GLN A 58 -4.35 -2.10 9.61
N VAL A 59 -4.36 -2.27 8.28
CA VAL A 59 -4.65 -3.56 7.64
C VAL A 59 -3.61 -4.61 8.00
N ILE A 60 -2.32 -4.26 7.97
CA ILE A 60 -1.23 -5.16 8.39
C ILE A 60 -1.38 -5.54 9.87
N ALA A 61 -1.79 -4.61 10.73
CA ALA A 61 -2.04 -4.89 12.14
C ALA A 61 -3.25 -5.84 12.31
N SER A 62 -4.38 -5.58 11.65
CA SER A 62 -5.57 -6.43 11.72
C SER A 62 -5.36 -7.82 11.12
N ALA A 63 -4.51 -7.96 10.08
CA ALA A 63 -4.16 -9.27 9.53
C ALA A 63 -3.31 -10.13 10.49
N LYS A 64 -2.66 -9.51 11.48
CA LYS A 64 -1.92 -10.22 12.53
C LYS A 64 -2.81 -10.65 13.70
N GLU A 65 -4.04 -10.15 13.78
CA GLU A 65 -4.97 -10.56 14.83
C GLU A 65 -5.65 -11.88 14.44
N PRO A 66 -5.54 -12.94 15.28
CA PRO A 66 -6.21 -14.20 15.02
C PRO A 66 -7.73 -14.01 15.03
N ARG A 67 -8.41 -14.48 13.99
CA ARG A 67 -9.87 -14.64 14.06
C ARG A 67 -10.18 -15.81 15.00
N LYS A 68 -11.43 -15.88 15.47
CA LYS A 68 -11.93 -16.78 16.53
C LYS A 68 -11.54 -18.28 16.38
N ASN A 69 -11.08 -18.73 15.21
CA ASN A 69 -10.65 -20.10 14.92
C ASN A 69 -9.26 -20.19 14.25
N ASP A 70 -8.48 -19.10 14.19
CA ASP A 70 -7.15 -19.10 13.57
C ASP A 70 -6.08 -19.48 14.60
N ILE A 71 -5.25 -20.45 14.25
CA ILE A 71 -4.10 -20.86 15.06
C ILE A 71 -2.89 -20.06 14.58
N VAL A 72 -2.38 -19.15 15.41
CA VAL A 72 -1.15 -18.41 15.12
C VAL A 72 0.05 -19.29 15.50
N LEU A 73 0.86 -19.64 14.52
CA LEU A 73 2.10 -20.38 14.72
C LEU A 73 3.25 -19.38 14.70
N THR A 74 3.93 -19.22 15.82
CA THR A 74 4.91 -18.14 16.05
C THR A 74 6.37 -18.61 15.96
N SER A 75 6.60 -19.93 15.94
CA SER A 75 7.94 -20.51 15.84
C SER A 75 8.03 -21.64 14.83
N ASP A 76 9.23 -21.87 14.28
CA ASP A 76 9.52 -22.96 13.35
C ASP A 76 9.17 -24.34 13.91
N LYS A 77 9.26 -24.49 15.24
CA LYS A 77 8.88 -25.70 15.95
C LYS A 77 7.36 -25.93 15.93
N GLU A 78 6.59 -24.88 16.21
CA GLU A 78 5.11 -24.93 16.19
C GLU A 78 4.57 -25.26 14.81
N ILE A 79 5.21 -24.74 13.76
CA ILE A 79 4.86 -25.08 12.37
C ILE A 79 5.03 -26.58 12.12
N ARG A 80 6.18 -27.15 12.51
CA ARG A 80 6.45 -28.59 12.31
C ARG A 80 5.48 -29.46 13.12
N ASP A 81 5.20 -29.08 14.36
CA ASP A 81 4.32 -29.83 15.26
C ASP A 81 2.84 -29.79 14.81
N TYR A 82 2.43 -28.72 14.14
CA TYR A 82 1.09 -28.63 13.55
C TYR A 82 0.87 -29.68 12.45
N PHE A 83 1.84 -29.82 11.54
CA PHE A 83 1.74 -30.76 10.42
C PHE A 83 1.97 -32.22 10.82
N THR A 84 2.72 -32.50 11.89
CA THR A 84 2.91 -33.86 12.40
C THR A 84 1.68 -34.39 13.15
N LYS A 85 0.82 -33.51 13.68
CA LYS A 85 -0.44 -33.90 14.36
C LYS A 85 -1.64 -34.02 13.42
N LEU A 86 -1.49 -33.68 12.15
CA LEU A 86 -2.52 -33.80 11.10
C LEU A 86 -2.67 -35.23 10.52
N VAL A 87 -2.07 -36.26 11.15
CA VAL A 87 -2.18 -37.66 10.71
C VAL A 87 -3.65 -38.08 10.69
N LYS A 88 -4.16 -38.35 9.47
CA LYS A 88 -5.53 -38.79 9.21
C LYS A 88 -5.88 -40.01 10.09
N PRO A 89 -7.10 -40.11 10.63
CA PRO A 89 -7.55 -41.36 11.23
C PRO A 89 -7.45 -42.46 10.16
N HIS A 90 -6.68 -43.50 10.47
CA HIS A 90 -6.53 -44.68 9.64
C HIS A 90 -7.93 -45.27 9.42
N ALA A 91 -8.44 -45.21 8.18
CA ALA A 91 -9.67 -45.90 7.84
C ALA A 91 -9.43 -47.40 8.02
N SER A 92 -9.91 -47.95 9.14
CA SER A 92 -10.00 -49.38 9.36
C SER A 92 -11.05 -49.91 8.39
N GLN A 93 -10.60 -50.48 7.26
CA GLN A 93 -11.47 -51.29 6.42
C GLN A 93 -11.85 -52.53 7.23
N LYS A 94 -13.04 -52.50 7.83
CA LYS A 94 -13.75 -53.66 8.36
C LYS A 94 -13.76 -54.75 7.28
N LYS A 95 -13.15 -55.90 7.56
CA LYS A 95 -13.46 -57.16 6.87
C LYS A 95 -14.94 -57.44 7.06
N LEU A 96 -15.72 -57.46 5.97
CA LEU A 96 -17.04 -58.08 5.97
C LEU A 96 -16.84 -59.59 5.85
N SER A 97 -17.38 -60.30 6.84
CA SER A 97 -17.70 -61.73 6.83
C SER A 97 -18.88 -62.03 5.93
#